data_AF-A0A9Q3Q268-F1
#
_entry.id   AF-A0A9Q3Q268-F1
#
_cell.length_a   1.000
_cell.length_b   1.000
_cell.length_c   1.000
_cell.angle_alpha   90.00
_cell.angle_beta   90.00
_cell.angle_gamma   90.00
#
_symmetry.space_group_name_H-M   'P 1'
#
loop_
_entity.id
_entity.type
_entity.pdbx_description
1 polymer ?
#
loop_
_entity_poly.entity_id
_entity_poly.type
_entity_poly.pdbx_seq_one_letter_code
_entity_poly.pdbx_strand_id
1 'polypeptide(L)'
;MITINNVLIPLVNELYELNRGIIIPTSKYPRGQKITVKLATLVGDIVAVYKAAGFKSHLAMKFCSWCDLNASDCHKMALGRPQTGQKVLDAAQSWKDTPSEFS
;
A
#
# COMPACT_ATOMS: atom_id res chain seq x y z
N MET A 1 2.73 2.71 -14.98
CA MET A 1 4.19 2.89 -15.08
C MET A 1 4.83 1.52 -15.02
N ILE A 2 5.36 1.01 -16.12
CA ILE A 2 5.74 -0.41 -16.26
C ILE A 2 7.08 -0.70 -15.54
N THR A 3 8.03 0.24 -15.59
CA THR A 3 9.39 0.04 -15.06
C THR A 3 9.46 -0.15 -13.56
N ILE A 4 8.77 0.69 -12.77
CA ILE A 4 8.75 0.57 -11.30
C ILE A 4 8.08 -0.74 -10.86
N ASN A 5 6.96 -1.09 -11.49
CA ASN A 5 6.24 -2.31 -11.15
C ASN A 5 7.09 -3.55 -11.43
N ASN A 6 7.84 -3.59 -12.54
CA ASN A 6 8.72 -4.71 -12.86
C ASN A 6 9.81 -4.96 -11.80
N VAL A 7 10.24 -3.90 -11.10
CA VAL A 7 11.21 -4.01 -9.99
C VAL A 7 10.51 -4.36 -8.68
N LEU A 8 9.34 -3.78 -8.40
CA LEU A 8 8.65 -3.96 -7.13
C LEU A 8 7.90 -5.29 -7.02
N ILE A 9 7.34 -5.81 -8.10
CA ILE A 9 6.56 -7.06 -8.12
C ILE A 9 7.33 -8.24 -7.48
N PRO A 10 8.57 -8.58 -7.87
CA PRO A 10 9.28 -9.70 -7.26
C PRO A 10 9.49 -9.50 -5.76
N LEU A 11 9.87 -8.29 -5.34
CA LEU A 11 10.08 -7.95 -3.93
C LEU A 11 8.78 -8.08 -3.12
N VAL A 12 7.67 -7.55 -3.64
CA VAL A 12 6.36 -7.62 -2.98
C VAL A 12 5.89 -9.08 -2.87
N ASN A 13 6.09 -9.88 -3.90
CA ASN A 13 5.72 -11.31 -3.89
C ASN A 13 6.54 -12.08 -2.84
N GLU A 14 7.86 -11.90 -2.80
CA GLU A 14 8.72 -12.54 -1.79
C GLU A 14 8.32 -12.13 -0.37
N LEU A 15 8.10 -10.84 -0.14
CA LEU A 15 7.65 -10.32 1.15
C LEU A 15 6.27 -10.85 1.54
N TYR A 16 5.38 -11.04 0.57
CA TYR A 16 4.07 -11.62 0.81
C TYR A 16 4.15 -13.08 1.27
N GLU A 17 4.99 -13.89 0.63
CA GLU A 17 5.24 -15.27 1.06
C GLU A 17 5.94 -15.32 2.43
N LEU A 18 6.94 -14.47 2.66
CA LEU A 18 7.59 -14.37 3.97
C LEU A 18 6.64 -13.87 5.07
N ASN A 19 5.61 -13.08 4.73
CA ASN A 19 4.60 -12.66 5.70
C ASN A 19 3.68 -13.82 6.14
N ARG A 20 3.38 -14.77 5.23
CA ARG A 20 2.69 -16.04 5.58
C ARG A 20 3.58 -16.94 6.46
N GLY A 21 4.88 -16.82 6.24
CA GLY A 21 5.96 -17.42 7.01
C GLY A 21 6.44 -18.73 6.40
N ILE A 22 7.75 -18.88 6.34
CA ILE A 22 8.43 -20.05 5.79
C ILE A 22 9.11 -20.85 6.90
N ILE A 23 9.23 -22.16 6.71
CA ILE A 23 9.91 -23.04 7.66
C ILE A 23 11.37 -23.17 7.21
N ILE A 24 12.31 -22.70 8.04
CA ILE A 24 13.74 -22.80 7.76
C ILE A 24 14.39 -23.74 8.79
N PRO A 25 14.97 -24.88 8.35
CA PRO A 25 15.83 -25.71 9.19
C PRO A 25 17.07 -24.95 9.63
N THR A 26 17.42 -25.06 10.90
CA THR A 26 18.66 -24.50 11.45
C THR A 26 19.39 -25.57 12.23
N SER A 27 20.69 -25.37 12.50
CA SER A 27 21.48 -26.31 13.31
C SER A 27 20.83 -26.57 14.69
N LYS A 28 20.21 -25.57 15.30
CA LYS A 28 19.49 -25.69 16.58
C LYS A 28 18.08 -26.28 16.44
N TYR A 29 17.43 -26.13 15.27
CA TYR A 29 16.09 -26.62 15.00
C TYR A 29 16.04 -27.44 13.70
N PRO A 30 16.42 -28.74 13.74
CA PRO A 30 16.47 -29.60 12.55
C PRO A 30 15.12 -29.83 11.87
N ARG A 31 14.02 -29.76 12.65
CA ARG A 31 12.64 -29.83 12.13
C ARG A 31 12.13 -28.49 11.56
N GLY A 32 12.97 -27.46 11.56
CA GLY A 32 12.62 -26.13 11.07
C GLY A 32 12.00 -25.22 12.13
N GLN A 33 12.19 -23.92 11.91
CA GLN A 33 11.51 -22.86 12.65
C GLN A 33 10.71 -22.01 11.66
N LYS A 34 9.46 -21.68 12.01
CA LYS A 34 8.66 -20.75 11.21
C LYS A 34 9.20 -19.34 11.39
N ILE A 35 9.65 -18.74 10.30
CA ILE A 35 10.17 -17.37 10.24
C ILE A 35 9.20 -16.56 9.39
N THR A 36 8.81 -15.40 9.89
CA THR A 36 7.99 -14.43 9.17
C THR A 36 8.76 -13.13 8.99
N VAL A 37 8.65 -12.53 7.80
CA VAL A 37 9.14 -11.18 7.53
C VAL A 37 7.93 -10.31 7.19
N LYS A 38 7.83 -9.16 7.85
CA LYS A 38 6.76 -8.19 7.61
C LYS A 38 7.37 -6.91 7.07
N LEU A 39 6.89 -6.44 5.92
CA LEU A 39 7.23 -5.11 5.42
C LEU A 39 6.42 -4.08 6.22
N ALA A 40 7.09 -3.20 6.95
CA ALA A 40 6.44 -2.25 7.85
C ALA A 40 6.19 -0.86 7.22
N THR A 41 7.00 -0.43 6.24
CA THR A 41 6.95 0.96 5.77
C THR A 41 7.39 1.10 4.32
N LEU A 42 6.67 1.94 3.56
CA LEU A 42 7.06 2.43 2.25
C LEU A 42 7.65 3.83 2.41
N VAL A 43 8.95 3.99 2.15
CA VAL A 43 9.67 5.26 2.32
C VAL A 43 10.07 5.79 0.94
N GLY A 44 9.71 7.04 0.66
CA GLY A 44 10.02 7.74 -0.58
C GLY A 44 9.49 9.16 -0.52
N ASP A 45 9.73 9.94 -1.57
CA ASP A 45 9.04 11.23 -1.72
C ASP A 45 7.53 11.01 -1.83
N ILE A 46 6.76 12.06 -1.52
CA ILE A 46 5.30 11.97 -1.46
C ILE A 46 4.68 11.46 -2.77
N VAL A 47 5.26 11.83 -3.92
CA VAL A 47 4.75 11.43 -5.23
C VAL A 47 5.05 9.96 -5.51
N ALA A 48 6.26 9.49 -5.18
CA ALA A 48 6.65 8.09 -5.30
C ALA A 48 5.79 7.19 -4.40
N VAL A 49 5.60 7.58 -3.13
CA VAL A 49 4.74 6.85 -2.18
C VAL A 49 3.32 6.77 -2.71
N TYR A 50 2.77 7.88 -3.24
CA TYR A 50 1.39 7.89 -3.72
C TYR A 50 1.21 6.96 -4.92
N LYS A 51 2.15 6.98 -5.86
CA LYS A 51 2.13 6.09 -7.02
C LYS A 51 2.28 4.61 -6.64
N ALA A 52 3.18 4.29 -5.72
CA ALA A 52 3.45 2.91 -5.34
C ALA A 52 2.34 2.33 -4.44
N ALA A 53 1.76 3.13 -3.53
CA ALA A 53 0.70 2.69 -2.63
C ALA A 53 -0.72 2.81 -3.22
N GLY A 54 -0.86 3.43 -4.41
CA GLY A 54 -2.18 3.66 -5.03
C GLY A 54 -2.98 4.79 -4.39
N PHE A 55 -2.33 5.72 -3.69
CA PHE A 55 -2.99 6.93 -3.20
C PHE A 55 -3.31 7.88 -4.34
N LYS A 56 -4.29 8.76 -4.10
CA LYS A 56 -4.67 9.82 -5.02
C LYS A 56 -3.54 10.84 -5.13
N SER A 57 -3.51 11.60 -6.23
CA SER A 57 -2.55 12.67 -6.43
C SER A 57 -2.59 13.69 -5.28
N HIS A 58 -1.46 14.34 -5.01
CA HIS A 58 -1.37 15.48 -4.09
C HIS A 58 -2.29 16.65 -4.47
N LEU A 59 -2.73 16.72 -5.74
CA LEU A 59 -3.70 17.71 -6.24
C LEU A 59 -5.16 17.23 -6.16
N ALA A 60 -5.41 16.01 -5.68
CA ALA A 60 -6.76 15.50 -5.58
C ALA A 60 -7.53 16.14 -4.42
N MET A 61 -8.86 16.18 -4.55
CA MET A 61 -9.75 16.65 -3.46
C MET A 61 -9.55 15.88 -2.14
N LYS A 62 -9.14 14.61 -2.24
CA LYS A 62 -8.70 13.76 -1.12
C LYS A 62 -7.21 13.46 -1.30
N PHE A 63 -6.36 14.42 -0.95
CA PHE A 63 -4.91 14.35 -1.19
C PHE A 63 -4.14 13.58 -0.11
N CYS A 64 -4.64 13.55 1.13
CA CYS A 64 -3.89 13.03 2.26
C CYS A 64 -3.79 11.50 2.22
N SER A 65 -2.57 10.96 2.32
CA SER A 65 -2.33 9.51 2.46
C SER A 65 -2.69 8.95 3.83
N TRP A 66 -2.86 9.82 4.83
CA TRP A 66 -3.13 9.40 6.20
C TRP A 66 -4.61 9.49 6.57
N CYS A 67 -5.38 10.46 6.05
CA CYS A 67 -6.77 10.66 6.46
C CYS A 67 -7.68 11.02 5.27
N ASP A 68 -8.99 11.11 5.49
CA ASP A 68 -9.97 11.48 4.47
C ASP A 68 -10.23 12.99 4.38
N LEU A 69 -9.26 13.84 4.73
CA LEU A 69 -9.48 15.29 4.70
C LEU A 69 -9.75 15.77 3.26
N ASN A 70 -10.71 16.67 3.12
CA ASN A 70 -10.96 17.35 1.86
C ASN A 70 -10.00 18.54 1.71
N ALA A 71 -9.47 18.78 0.51
CA ALA A 71 -8.68 19.97 0.21
C ALA A 71 -9.38 21.28 0.62
N SER A 72 -10.70 21.38 0.48
CA SER A 72 -11.50 22.53 0.94
C SER A 72 -11.46 22.73 2.46
N ASP A 73 -11.28 21.64 3.22
CA ASP A 73 -11.24 21.63 4.68
C ASP A 73 -9.82 21.52 5.23
N CYS A 74 -8.79 21.82 4.42
CA CYS A 74 -7.39 21.69 4.83
C CYS A 74 -7.08 22.49 6.13
N HIS A 75 -7.74 23.63 6.32
CA HIS A 75 -7.63 24.44 7.54
C HIS A 75 -8.14 23.74 8.82
N LYS A 76 -8.94 22.67 8.69
CA LYS A 76 -9.45 21.85 9.80
C LYS A 76 -8.60 20.59 10.03
N MET A 77 -7.39 20.54 9.47
CA MET A 77 -6.53 19.38 9.57
C MET A 77 -6.21 19.07 11.04
N ALA A 78 -6.59 17.87 11.46
CA ALA A 78 -6.25 17.29 12.74
C ALA A 78 -5.77 15.86 12.53
N LEU A 79 -5.12 15.28 13.55
CA LEU A 79 -4.78 13.86 13.54
C LEU A 79 -6.08 13.04 13.48
N GLY A 80 -6.38 12.52 12.29
CA GLY A 80 -7.56 11.72 12.01
C GLY A 80 -7.28 10.22 12.05
N ARG A 81 -8.31 9.43 11.75
CA ARG A 81 -8.18 7.98 11.59
C ARG A 81 -7.24 7.67 10.41
N PRO A 82 -6.21 6.83 10.60
CA PRO A 82 -5.31 6.42 9.53
C PRO A 82 -6.06 5.68 8.41
N GLN A 83 -5.69 5.94 7.16
CA GLN A 83 -6.07 5.10 6.02
C GLN A 83 -5.46 3.70 6.21
N THR A 84 -6.22 2.68 5.86
CA THR A 84 -5.73 1.30 5.81
C THR A 84 -5.46 0.89 4.37
N GLY A 85 -4.51 -0.03 4.16
CA GLY A 85 -4.25 -0.59 2.83
C GLY A 85 -5.52 -1.19 2.20
N GLN A 86 -6.35 -1.87 3.00
CA GLN A 86 -7.62 -2.43 2.53
C GLN A 86 -8.55 -1.35 1.96
N LYS A 87 -8.70 -0.23 2.66
CA LYS A 87 -9.57 0.86 2.19
C LYS A 87 -9.08 1.48 0.89
N VAL A 88 -7.77 1.58 0.71
CA VAL A 88 -7.17 2.04 -0.56
C VAL A 88 -7.49 1.06 -1.69
N LEU A 89 -7.37 -0.25 -1.43
CA LEU A 89 -7.71 -1.30 -2.39
C LEU A 89 -9.21 -1.29 -2.74
N ASP A 90 -10.09 -1.18 -1.75
CA ASP A 90 -11.54 -1.14 -1.95
C ASP A 90 -11.95 0.06 -2.81
N ALA A 91 -11.32 1.22 -2.58
CA ALA A 91 -11.55 2.42 -3.38
C ALA A 91 -11.04 2.26 -4.83
N ALA A 92 -9.88 1.62 -5.02
CA ALA A 92 -9.34 1.34 -6.35
C ALA A 92 -10.22 0.35 -7.13
N GLN A 93 -10.74 -0.68 -6.44
CA GLN A 93 -11.66 -1.65 -7.02
C GLN A 93 -12.98 -1.00 -7.41
N SER A 94 -13.56 -0.18 -6.51
CA SER A 94 -14.77 0.59 -6.80
C SER A 94 -14.61 1.51 -8.01
N TRP A 95 -13.44 2.16 -8.17
CA TRP A 95 -13.14 2.97 -9.34
C TRP A 95 -13.08 2.13 -10.63
N LYS A 96 -12.46 0.95 -10.57
CA LYS A 96 -12.36 0.03 -11.71
C LYS A 96 -13.73 -0.53 -12.13
N ASP A 97 -14.61 -0.77 -11.17
CA ASP A 97 -15.94 -1.35 -11.39
C ASP A 97 -16.99 -0.30 -11.79
N THR A 98 -16.66 0.99 -11.71
CA THR A 98 -17.55 2.06 -12.16
C THR A 98 -17.74 1.96 -13.67
N PRO A 99 -18.98 1.81 -14.19
CA PRO A 99 -19.21 1.81 -15.62
C PRO A 99 -18.69 3.12 -16.22
N SER A 100 -17.89 3.02 -17.28
CA SER A 100 -17.52 4.20 -18.06
C SER A 100 -18.77 4.68 -18.80
N GLU A 101 -19.48 5.66 -18.24
CA GLU A 101 -20.45 6.45 -19.01
C GLU A 101 -19.67 7.19 -20.11
N PHE A 102 -19.64 6.61 -21.31
CA PHE A 102 -19.39 7.38 -22.52
C PHE A 102 -20.64 8.24 -22.76
N SER A 103 -20.53 9.53 -22.41
CA SER A 103 -21.34 10.61 -22.96
C SER A 103 -20.52 11.37 -23.99
#